data_AF-A0A3S2A2P9-F1
#
_entry.id   AF-A0A3S2A2P9-F1
#
_cell.length_a   1.000
_cell.length_b   1.000
_cell.length_c   1.000
_cell.angle_alpha   90.00
_cell.angle_beta   90.00
_cell.angle_gamma   90.00
#
_symmetry.space_group_name_H-M   'P 1'
#
loop_
_entity.id
_entity.type
_entity.pdbx_description
1 polymer ?
#
loop_
_entity_poly.entity_id
_entity_poly.type
_entity_poly.pdbx_seq_one_letter_code
_entity_poly.pdbx_strand_id
1 'polypeptide(L)'
;MIDPMNDPTNAATLNAKQSAKLLGVGRTRWWQLRKQFGLQRVAWSSEGRPRYRREDVLAIREKVPREDGLIEGSPEWLAEITRLAQEAAEAAGEPGR
;
A
#
# COMPACT_ATOMS: atom_id res chain seq x y z
N MET A 1 -16.78 28.35 -22.33
CA MET A 1 -17.38 27.86 -21.07
C MET A 1 -16.64 26.59 -20.71
N ILE A 2 -15.87 26.61 -19.63
CA ILE A 2 -15.09 25.45 -19.17
C ILE A 2 -15.95 24.78 -18.09
N ASP A 3 -16.27 23.50 -18.30
CA ASP A 3 -17.01 22.64 -17.37
C ASP A 3 -16.45 22.75 -15.93
N PRO A 4 -17.24 23.15 -14.93
CA PRO A 4 -16.77 23.28 -13.54
C PRO A 4 -16.57 21.93 -12.82
N MET A 5 -16.66 20.80 -13.53
CA MET A 5 -16.60 19.46 -12.94
C MET A 5 -15.19 18.84 -12.95
N ASN A 6 -14.18 19.58 -13.41
CA ASN A 6 -12.79 19.12 -13.45
C ASN A 6 -11.82 20.21 -12.96
N ASP A 7 -12.07 20.70 -11.75
CA ASP A 7 -11.20 21.65 -11.06
C ASP A 7 -10.01 20.88 -10.42
N PRO A 8 -8.76 21.01 -10.93
CA PRO A 8 -7.59 20.33 -10.36
C PRO A 8 -7.18 20.90 -8.99
N THR A 9 -7.85 21.96 -8.53
CA THR A 9 -7.59 22.71 -7.30
C THR A 9 -8.42 22.25 -6.10
N ASN A 10 -9.22 21.18 -6.24
CA ASN A 10 -9.68 20.43 -5.08
C ASN A 10 -8.55 19.52 -4.60
N ALA A 11 -7.73 20.02 -3.67
CA ALA A 11 -6.67 19.25 -3.00
C ALA A 11 -7.26 17.98 -2.37
N ALA A 12 -7.30 16.90 -3.16
CA ALA A 12 -8.03 15.69 -2.81
C ALA A 12 -7.39 15.06 -1.57
N THR A 13 -8.07 15.13 -0.44
CA THR A 13 -7.63 14.42 0.75
C THR A 13 -8.04 12.95 0.67
N LEU A 14 -7.17 12.07 1.15
CA LEU A 14 -7.35 10.62 1.13
C LEU A 14 -7.51 10.11 2.56
N ASN A 15 -8.41 9.15 2.77
CA ASN A 15 -8.41 8.38 4.01
C ASN A 15 -7.31 7.30 3.97
N ALA A 16 -7.02 6.67 5.11
CA ALA A 16 -5.97 5.66 5.21
C ALA A 16 -6.12 4.49 4.21
N LYS A 17 -7.35 4.05 3.90
CA LYS A 17 -7.59 2.95 2.94
C LYS A 17 -7.28 3.39 1.51
N GLN A 18 -7.69 4.62 1.15
CA GLN A 18 -7.39 5.21 -0.15
C GLN A 18 -5.89 5.46 -0.32
N SER A 19 -5.21 5.96 0.71
CA SER A 19 -3.76 6.16 0.71
C SER A 19 -2.99 4.85 0.53
N ALA A 20 -3.35 3.80 1.27
CA ALA A 20 -2.74 2.48 1.15
C ALA A 20 -2.92 1.92 -0.27
N LYS A 21 -4.13 2.01 -0.83
CA LYS A 21 -4.41 1.59 -2.21
C LYS A 21 -3.60 2.40 -3.24
N LEU A 22 -3.45 3.70 -3.04
CA LEU A 22 -2.68 4.57 -3.94
C LEU A 22 -1.18 4.20 -3.97
N LEU A 23 -0.65 3.76 -2.82
CA LEU A 23 0.73 3.29 -2.70
C LEU A 23 0.90 1.82 -3.10
N GLY A 24 -0.19 1.08 -3.29
CA GLY A 24 -0.13 -0.37 -3.58
C GLY A 24 0.31 -1.21 -2.37
N VAL A 25 0.15 -0.69 -1.15
CA VAL A 25 0.60 -1.38 0.08
C VAL A 25 -0.58 -1.82 0.94
N GLY A 26 -0.35 -2.83 1.78
CA GLY A 26 -1.31 -3.23 2.81
C GLY A 26 -1.54 -2.15 3.87
N ARG A 27 -2.66 -2.24 4.60
CA ARG A 27 -3.04 -1.23 5.63
C ARG A 27 -2.02 -1.14 6.77
N THR A 28 -1.47 -2.28 7.20
CA THR A 28 -0.42 -2.34 8.23
C THR A 28 0.85 -1.62 7.76
N ARG A 29 1.29 -1.91 6.53
CA ARG A 29 2.44 -1.27 5.91
C ARG A 29 2.25 0.23 5.76
N TRP A 30 1.06 0.67 5.36
CA TRP A 30 0.72 2.09 5.31
C TRP A 30 0.91 2.80 6.66
N TRP A 31 0.48 2.22 7.78
CA TRP A 31 0.66 2.84 9.09
C TRP A 31 2.13 2.93 9.51
N GLN A 32 2.95 1.94 9.14
CA GLN A 32 4.41 2.00 9.35
C GLN A 32 5.02 3.14 8.53
N LEU A 33 4.70 3.22 7.24
CA LEU A 33 5.18 4.28 6.34
C LEU A 33 4.74 5.67 6.84
N ARG A 34 3.49 5.82 7.27
CA ARG A 34 2.99 7.07 7.86
C ARG A 34 3.83 7.50 9.06
N LYS A 35 4.17 6.58 9.96
CA LYS A 35 5.04 6.87 11.12
C LYS A 35 6.48 7.19 10.68
N GLN A 36 7.05 6.38 9.81
CA GLN A 36 8.42 6.49 9.32
C GLN A 36 8.68 7.81 8.61
N PHE A 37 7.74 8.27 7.77
CA PHE A 37 7.83 9.52 7.03
C PHE A 37 7.18 10.70 7.76
N GLY A 38 6.72 10.52 9.00
CA GLY A 38 6.12 11.58 9.80
C GLY A 38 4.87 12.21 9.20
N LEU A 39 4.11 11.46 8.39
CA LEU A 39 2.99 11.99 7.63
C LEU A 39 1.88 12.50 8.56
N GLN A 40 1.61 13.79 8.44
CA GLN A 40 0.62 14.50 9.23
C GLN A 40 -0.76 14.40 8.59
N ARG A 41 -1.77 14.27 9.45
CA ARG A 41 -3.17 14.44 9.02
C ARG A 41 -3.43 15.92 8.75
N VAL A 42 -4.41 16.21 7.91
CA VAL A 42 -4.93 17.58 7.79
C VAL A 42 -5.60 18.00 9.10
N ALA A 43 -5.38 19.25 9.51
CA ALA A 43 -5.77 19.75 10.84
C ALA A 43 -7.28 19.64 11.11
N TRP A 44 -8.12 19.83 10.10
CA TRP A 44 -9.57 19.73 10.22
C TRP A 44 -10.09 18.29 10.36
N SER A 45 -9.28 17.28 10.02
CA SER A 45 -9.70 15.88 10.11
C SER A 45 -9.59 15.36 11.54
N SER A 46 -10.58 14.60 12.00
CA SER A 46 -10.56 14.00 13.34
C SER A 46 -9.58 12.82 13.44
N GLU A 47 -9.11 12.52 14.65
CA GLU A 47 -8.13 11.45 14.88
C GLU A 47 -8.68 10.05 14.54
N GLY A 48 -9.96 9.79 14.80
CA GLY A 48 -10.62 8.53 14.44
C GLY A 48 -10.88 8.36 12.93
N ARG A 49 -10.83 9.45 12.15
CA ARG A 49 -11.04 9.44 10.70
C ARG A 49 -10.02 10.36 10.02
N PRO A 50 -8.72 10.00 10.08
CA PRO A 50 -7.67 10.89 9.62
C PRO A 50 -7.70 11.00 8.10
N ARG A 51 -7.44 12.22 7.62
CA ARG A 51 -7.35 12.54 6.19
C ARG A 51 -5.95 13.06 5.90
N TYR A 52 -5.40 12.68 4.75
CA TYR A 52 -4.04 13.02 4.34
C TYR A 52 -4.11 13.71 2.98
N ARG A 53 -3.25 14.70 2.73
CA ARG A 53 -3.19 15.32 1.40
C ARG A 53 -2.65 14.32 0.41
N ARG A 54 -3.23 14.30 -0.79
CA ARG A 54 -2.77 13.39 -1.84
C ARG A 54 -1.32 13.67 -2.22
N GLU A 55 -0.88 14.93 -2.27
CA GLU A 55 0.52 15.27 -2.55
C GLU A 55 1.48 14.60 -1.56
N ASP A 56 1.19 14.67 -0.26
CA ASP A 56 2.05 14.10 0.78
C ASP A 56 2.09 12.57 0.71
N VAL A 57 0.96 11.94 0.37
CA VAL A 57 0.89 10.48 0.16
C VAL A 57 1.73 10.09 -1.05
N LEU A 58 1.68 10.85 -2.15
CA LEU A 58 2.47 10.57 -3.35
C LEU A 58 3.97 10.79 -3.13
N ALA A 59 4.36 11.79 -2.33
CA ALA A 59 5.76 12.00 -1.97
C ALA A 59 6.37 10.79 -1.22
N ILE A 60 5.54 10.00 -0.52
CA ILE A 60 5.98 8.72 0.08
C ILE A 60 6.25 7.68 -1.01
N ARG A 61 5.45 7.65 -2.09
CA ARG A 61 5.62 6.71 -3.21
C ARG A 61 6.98 6.86 -3.89
N GLU A 62 7.49 8.08 -3.99
CA GLU A 62 8.80 8.34 -4.61
C GLU A 62 9.97 7.87 -3.73
N LYS A 63 9.76 7.80 -2.41
CA LYS A 63 10.79 7.45 -1.42
C LYS A 63 10.74 5.98 -1.00
N VAL A 64 9.60 5.33 -1.17
CA VAL A 64 9.41 3.92 -0.87
C VAL A 64 9.60 3.17 -2.17
N PRO A 65 10.66 2.35 -2.32
CA PRO A 65 10.76 1.47 -3.47
C PRO A 65 9.47 0.67 -3.54
N ARG A 66 8.90 0.57 -4.74
CA ARG A 66 7.69 -0.22 -4.95
C ARG A 66 8.05 -1.62 -4.49
N GLU A 67 7.58 -2.01 -3.31
CA GLU A 67 7.52 -3.41 -2.99
C GLU A 67 6.49 -3.92 -4.00
N ASP A 68 6.98 -4.43 -5.15
CA ASP A 68 6.31 -5.46 -5.95
C ASP A 68 6.21 -6.76 -5.12
N GLY A 69 6.07 -6.60 -3.80
CA GLY A 69 5.92 -7.60 -2.79
C GLY A 69 4.48 -7.99 -2.83
N LEU A 70 4.25 -9.14 -3.44
CA LEU A 70 3.14 -10.04 -3.26
C LEU A 70 2.28 -9.67 -2.05
N ILE A 71 1.19 -8.95 -2.33
CA ILE A 71 0.25 -8.52 -1.30
C ILE A 71 -0.31 -9.79 -0.65
N GLU A 72 -0.21 -9.92 0.67
CA GLU A 72 -0.77 -11.05 1.41
C GLU A 72 -2.26 -11.25 1.05
N GLY A 73 -2.60 -12.43 0.51
CA GLY A 73 -3.92 -12.77 -0.04
C GLY A 73 -4.17 -12.42 -1.53
N SER A 74 -3.19 -11.85 -2.23
CA SER A 74 -3.20 -11.68 -3.70
C SER A 74 -3.07 -13.03 -4.41
N PRO A 75 -3.64 -13.18 -5.63
CA PRO A 75 -3.40 -14.36 -6.47
C PRO A 75 -1.91 -14.66 -6.67
N GLU A 76 -1.11 -13.62 -6.88
CA GLU A 76 0.35 -13.70 -7.03
C GLU A 76 1.01 -14.22 -5.74
N TRP A 77 0.53 -13.77 -4.57
CA TRP A 77 1.06 -14.18 -3.26
C TRP A 77 0.70 -15.63 -2.95
N LEU A 78 -0.51 -16.05 -3.30
CA LEU A 78 -0.94 -17.44 -3.18
C LEU A 78 -0.11 -18.35 -4.11
N ALA A 79 0.21 -17.89 -5.32
CA ALA A 79 1.05 -18.62 -6.26
C ALA A 79 2.46 -18.82 -5.72
N GLU A 80 3.08 -17.78 -5.15
CA GLU A 80 4.42 -17.89 -4.53
C GLU A 80 4.42 -18.78 -3.28
N ILE A 81 3.42 -18.63 -2.40
CA ILE A 81 3.28 -19.51 -1.23
C ILE A 81 3.13 -20.98 -1.66
N THR A 82 2.36 -21.23 -2.72
CA THR A 82 2.19 -22.58 -3.28
C THR A 82 3.49 -23.11 -3.86
N ARG A 83 4.23 -22.28 -4.61
CA ARG A 83 5.54 -22.64 -5.17
C ARG A 83 6.53 -23.00 -4.07
N LEU A 84 6.67 -22.16 -3.04
CA LEU A 84 7.57 -22.40 -1.91
C LEU A 84 7.20 -23.66 -1.14
N ALA A 85 5.89 -23.96 -1.01
CA ALA A 85 5.43 -25.20 -0.39
C ALA A 85 5.77 -26.45 -1.23
N GLN A 86 5.71 -26.35 -2.57
CA GLN A 86 6.14 -27.44 -3.47
C GLN A 86 7.65 -27.66 -3.41
N GLU A 87 8.46 -26.60 -3.50
CA GLU A 87 9.93 -26.70 -3.39
C GLU A 87 10.35 -27.30 -2.03
N ALA A 88 9.67 -26.94 -0.94
CA ALA A 88 9.91 -27.53 0.37
C ALA A 88 9.51 -29.02 0.45
N ALA A 89 8.42 -29.41 -0.24
CA ALA A 89 8.00 -30.81 -0.32
C ALA A 89 8.97 -31.66 -1.16
N GLU A 90 9.51 -31.10 -2.25
CA GLU A 90 10.52 -31.75 -3.08
C GLU A 90 11.85 -31.90 -2.32
N ALA A 91 12.29 -30.86 -1.59
CA ALA A 91 13.48 -30.92 -0.75
C ALA A 91 13.34 -31.92 0.42
N ALA A 92 12.12 -32.14 0.92
CA ALA A 92 11.83 -33.17 1.93
C ALA A 92 11.64 -34.58 1.33
N GLY A 93 11.60 -34.69 -0.01
CA GLY A 93 11.25 -35.90 -0.75
C GLY A 93 12.42 -36.80 -1.17
N GLU A 94 13.68 -36.42 -0.97
CA GLU A 94 14.82 -37.33 -1.19
C GLU A 94 15.40 -37.87 0.12
N PRO A 95 14.92 -39.06 0.54
CA PRO A 95 15.83 -40.11 0.94
C PRO A 95 15.51 -41.36 0.12
N GLY A 96 16.22 -41.57 -1.00
CA GLY A 96 15.90 -42.73 -1.84
C GLY A 96 16.74 -42.93 -3.08
N ARG A 97 18.06 -42.98 -2.95
CA ARG A 97 18.86 -43.94 -3.74
C ARG A 97 20.09 -44.42 -2.97
#